data_AF-A0A9P3GG28-F1
#
_entry.id   AF-A0A9P3GG28-F1
#
_cell.length_a   1.000
_cell.length_b   1.000
_cell.length_c   1.000
_cell.angle_alpha   90.00
_cell.angle_beta   90.00
_cell.angle_gamma   90.00
#
_symmetry.space_group_name_H-M   'P 1'
#
loop_
_entity.id
_entity.type
_entity.pdbx_description
1 polymer ?
#
loop_
_entity_poly.entity_id
_entity_poly.type
_entity_poly.pdbx_seq_one_letter_code
_entity_poly.pdbx_strand_id
1 'polypeptide(L)'
;MSRRHDLYTVFEWYNIRTRHLDIADRTHTILEAFQRAVHTCARTIDFVYVDEAQDNLLIDAMIVRALCKNANGLLWAGDTAQTIFAGSSFTFNTLKAFLYRQEEKEPIGFRAKQRPAFFTLTTNFRSRGGIVECGQTVLDLISEFWPGSVDQIPKEAISSGSRPYFFHNAKGADLDLRRLLSESNNLLEFGAEQAIIVRNGVIRDFLRQHLGDSMIVLTLYDSKGLEFNDVLLFNFFSDSWYSQSDWEVLLGAGNADHHIGISIELKFLYVATTRAKKRLWIIDDSEKATSLQRIWASRDQIVTETNRLDLSQFAVASNANEWERRAREFFQDARYRLAAQAFRMAKLEHDANMANAFDLRIQVETLSPTSPLHVHTLREAAEAFLTIASAEQCKRSQREHYIVSAEFFVRIPDSAKAATAFVHAGEYRRGLLLFRSAGMFDEAIAIVNAHPEHIESALSDGVVQAAKLQFCRTGQASKAVALFGDVEDAVQFTELHGLRGAQMKLLSLSSRHDEAALLALKANQPTEWLKIHAQHLASCDQQGTRYTPALIEALTRQAATLVFKSSQQSLDKSQDLLQIVKIWNDSIGVSETVEVREEVRS
;
A
#
# COMPACT_ATOMS: atom_id res chain seq x y z
N MET A 1 -5.90 -41.44 14.72
CA MET A 1 -4.52 -40.92 14.81
C MET A 1 -3.87 -40.61 13.46
N SER A 2 -4.11 -41.34 12.36
CA SER A 2 -3.38 -41.11 11.09
C SER A 2 -3.63 -39.74 10.43
N ARG A 3 -4.88 -39.25 10.40
CA ARG A 3 -5.21 -37.95 9.77
C ARG A 3 -4.50 -36.73 10.38
N ARG A 4 -4.13 -36.75 11.67
CA ARG A 4 -3.42 -35.63 12.30
C ARG A 4 -1.98 -35.53 11.82
N HIS A 5 -1.33 -36.68 11.62
CA HIS A 5 0.02 -36.71 11.08
C HIS A 5 0.03 -36.23 9.63
N ASP A 6 -0.92 -36.69 8.82
CA ASP A 6 -1.06 -36.24 7.43
C ASP A 6 -1.32 -34.72 7.34
N LEU A 7 -2.21 -34.17 8.20
CA LEU A 7 -2.48 -32.73 8.27
C LEU A 7 -1.26 -31.93 8.72
N TYR A 8 -0.51 -32.44 9.70
CA TYR A 8 0.71 -31.81 10.20
C TYR A 8 1.82 -31.83 9.15
N THR A 9 2.01 -32.93 8.43
CA THR A 9 2.96 -33.03 7.31
C THR A 9 2.61 -32.06 6.17
N VAL A 10 1.31 -31.90 5.85
CA VAL A 10 0.85 -30.89 4.89
C VAL A 10 1.13 -29.48 5.39
N PHE A 11 0.89 -29.21 6.68
CA PHE A 11 1.21 -27.93 7.32
C PHE A 11 2.71 -27.62 7.30
N GLU A 12 3.58 -28.60 7.62
CA GLU A 12 5.03 -28.45 7.54
C GLU A 12 5.51 -28.19 6.11
N TRP A 13 4.99 -28.94 5.13
CA TRP A 13 5.29 -28.72 3.71
C TRP A 13 4.86 -27.31 3.27
N TYR A 14 3.68 -26.86 3.70
CA TYR A 14 3.17 -25.52 3.43
C TYR A 14 4.06 -24.44 4.03
N ASN A 15 4.48 -24.57 5.29
CA ASN A 15 5.37 -23.60 5.95
C ASN A 15 6.76 -23.52 5.30
N ILE A 16 7.35 -24.66 4.94
CA ILE A 16 8.65 -24.71 4.25
C ILE A 16 8.57 -23.97 2.91
N ARG A 17 7.46 -24.15 2.18
CA ARG A 17 7.29 -23.58 0.84
C ARG A 17 6.94 -22.10 0.85
N THR A 18 6.24 -21.63 1.88
CA THR A 18 5.77 -20.25 1.98
C THR A 18 6.71 -19.35 2.78
N ARG A 19 7.57 -19.91 3.65
CA ARG A 19 8.41 -19.16 4.59
C ARG A 19 7.62 -18.10 5.36
N HIS A 20 6.37 -18.41 5.72
CA HIS A 20 5.57 -17.51 6.53
C HIS A 20 6.22 -17.38 7.90
N LEU A 21 6.70 -16.17 8.21
CA LEU A 21 7.09 -15.77 9.56
C LEU A 21 5.82 -15.39 10.30
N ASP A 22 5.56 -16.06 11.42
CA ASP A 22 4.46 -15.69 12.30
C ASP A 22 4.87 -14.66 13.37
N ILE A 23 3.92 -14.24 14.20
CA ILE A 23 4.16 -13.26 15.27
C ILE A 23 5.18 -13.79 16.29
N ALA A 24 5.16 -15.10 16.58
CA ALA A 24 6.08 -15.72 17.51
C ALA A 24 7.51 -15.79 16.93
N ASP A 25 7.67 -16.11 15.65
CA ASP A 25 8.96 -16.11 14.94
C ASP A 25 9.63 -14.73 14.99
N ARG A 26 8.84 -13.67 14.78
CA ARG A 26 9.29 -12.29 14.92
C ARG A 26 9.82 -12.04 16.33
N THR A 27 9.06 -12.44 17.35
CA THR A 27 9.44 -12.25 18.75
C THR A 27 10.70 -13.05 19.11
N HIS A 28 10.83 -14.29 18.64
CA HIS A 28 12.06 -15.07 18.78
C HIS A 28 13.26 -14.37 18.16
N THR A 29 13.12 -13.85 16.94
CA THR A 29 14.17 -13.10 16.24
C THR A 29 14.61 -11.87 17.04
N ILE A 30 13.66 -11.13 17.62
CA ILE A 30 13.95 -9.98 18.49
C ILE A 30 14.72 -10.44 19.74
N LEU A 31 14.27 -11.49 20.41
CA LEU A 31 14.93 -12.01 21.61
C LEU A 31 16.36 -12.49 21.32
N GLU A 32 16.61 -13.18 20.20
CA GLU A 32 17.95 -13.54 19.76
C GLU A 32 18.83 -12.31 19.52
N ALA A 33 18.28 -11.26 18.89
CA ALA A 33 19.00 -10.02 18.70
C ALA A 33 19.38 -9.35 20.04
N PHE A 34 18.47 -9.36 21.02
CA PHE A 34 18.75 -8.88 22.39
C PHE A 34 19.86 -9.69 23.07
N GLN A 35 19.86 -11.01 22.90
CA GLN A 35 20.91 -11.89 23.43
C GLN A 35 22.27 -11.68 22.75
N ARG A 36 22.30 -11.24 21.49
CA ARG A 36 23.56 -10.88 20.80
C ARG A 36 24.04 -9.47 21.16
N ALA A 37 23.10 -8.56 21.45
CA ALA A 37 23.35 -7.14 21.73
C ALA A 37 23.44 -6.82 23.25
N VAL A 38 23.91 -7.76 24.07
CA VAL A 38 23.86 -7.79 25.57
C VAL A 38 24.23 -6.47 26.26
N HIS A 39 24.98 -5.57 25.62
CA HIS A 39 25.57 -4.39 26.27
C HIS A 39 25.01 -3.03 25.83
N THR A 40 24.12 -2.93 24.83
CA THR A 40 23.77 -1.61 24.25
C THR A 40 22.30 -1.18 24.34
N CYS A 41 21.34 -2.10 24.48
CA CYS A 41 19.90 -1.74 24.57
C CYS A 41 19.12 -2.39 25.74
N ALA A 42 19.67 -3.41 26.40
CA ALA A 42 18.95 -4.07 27.48
C ALA A 42 18.85 -3.16 28.71
N ARG A 43 17.68 -3.11 29.35
CA ARG A 43 17.47 -2.49 30.67
C ARG A 43 17.68 -0.97 30.70
N THR A 44 17.23 -0.25 29.68
CA THR A 44 17.23 1.23 29.67
C THR A 44 15.99 1.84 30.32
N ILE A 45 14.89 1.09 30.40
CA ILE A 45 13.57 1.60 30.81
C ILE A 45 13.27 1.26 32.27
N ASP A 46 12.84 2.27 33.04
CA ASP A 46 12.46 2.14 34.45
C ASP A 46 11.02 1.60 34.64
N PHE A 47 10.08 1.99 33.78
CA PHE A 47 8.68 1.61 33.90
C PHE A 47 8.07 1.32 32.52
N VAL A 48 7.35 0.20 32.41
CA VAL A 48 6.60 -0.18 31.22
C VAL A 48 5.17 -0.54 31.62
N TYR A 49 4.22 0.14 31.01
CA TYR A 49 2.79 -0.09 31.17
C TYR A 49 2.28 -0.76 29.91
N VAL A 50 1.73 -1.96 30.04
CA VAL A 50 1.17 -2.73 28.94
C VAL A 50 -0.34 -2.76 29.10
N ASP A 51 -1.02 -2.04 28.24
CA ASP A 51 -2.48 -2.12 28.09
C ASP A 51 -2.86 -3.21 27.08
N GLU A 52 -4.09 -3.69 27.14
CA GLU A 52 -4.60 -4.80 26.30
C GLU A 52 -3.66 -6.02 26.27
N ALA A 53 -3.15 -6.41 27.44
CA ALA A 53 -2.17 -7.49 27.61
C ALA A 53 -2.59 -8.81 26.94
N GLN A 54 -3.90 -9.06 26.83
CA GLN A 54 -4.47 -10.24 26.19
C GLN A 54 -4.26 -10.34 24.68
N ASP A 55 -3.89 -9.24 24.02
CA ASP A 55 -3.63 -9.20 22.59
C ASP A 55 -2.19 -9.62 22.23
N ASN A 56 -1.33 -9.79 23.23
CA ASN A 56 0.04 -10.23 23.07
C ASN A 56 0.18 -11.74 23.30
N LEU A 57 1.16 -12.37 22.65
CA LEU A 57 1.58 -13.72 23.00
C LEU A 57 2.36 -13.67 24.33
N LEU A 58 2.31 -14.75 25.10
CA LEU A 58 3.05 -14.82 26.38
C LEU A 58 4.56 -14.59 26.20
N ILE A 59 5.12 -14.99 25.05
CA ILE A 59 6.53 -14.80 24.76
C ILE A 59 6.90 -13.32 24.57
N ASP A 60 5.96 -12.48 24.14
CA ASP A 60 6.19 -11.03 24.01
C ASP A 60 6.49 -10.39 25.38
N ALA A 61 5.97 -10.98 26.46
CA ALA A 61 6.27 -10.55 27.82
C ALA A 61 7.76 -10.69 28.18
N MET A 62 8.51 -11.58 27.50
CA MET A 62 9.97 -11.67 27.68
C MET A 62 10.69 -10.44 27.12
N ILE A 63 10.25 -9.91 25.98
CA ILE A 63 10.83 -8.70 25.40
C ILE A 63 10.61 -7.53 26.35
N VAL A 64 9.35 -7.34 26.77
CA VAL A 64 8.98 -6.28 27.72
C VAL A 64 9.78 -6.38 29.02
N ARG A 65 9.93 -7.60 29.55
CA ARG A 65 10.72 -7.83 30.76
C ARG A 65 12.22 -7.55 30.57
N ALA A 66 12.78 -7.85 29.40
CA ALA A 66 14.19 -7.59 29.08
C ALA A 66 14.50 -6.09 28.91
N LEU A 67 13.52 -5.31 28.45
CA LEU A 67 13.62 -3.85 28.35
C LEU A 67 13.57 -3.15 29.71
N CYS A 68 12.79 -3.69 30.64
CA CYS A 68 12.56 -3.10 31.96
C CYS A 68 13.66 -3.51 32.95
N LYS A 69 14.41 -2.53 33.46
CA LYS A 69 15.46 -2.77 34.47
C LYS A 69 14.91 -2.90 35.89
N ASN A 70 13.78 -2.25 36.16
CA ASN A 70 13.13 -2.23 37.46
C ASN A 70 12.24 -3.48 37.61
N ALA A 71 12.51 -4.29 38.63
CA ALA A 71 11.70 -5.47 38.93
C ALA A 71 10.23 -5.13 39.27
N ASN A 72 9.98 -3.91 39.78
CA ASN A 72 8.64 -3.40 40.10
C ASN A 72 8.13 -2.41 39.04
N GLY A 73 8.78 -2.33 37.88
CA GLY A 73 8.48 -1.36 36.83
C GLY A 73 7.39 -1.79 35.86
N LEU A 74 6.79 -2.96 36.04
CA LEU A 74 5.84 -3.53 35.09
C LEU A 74 4.40 -3.46 35.61
N LEU A 75 3.51 -2.94 34.78
CA LEU A 75 2.07 -2.98 34.98
C LEU A 75 1.41 -3.56 33.74
N TRP A 76 0.55 -4.57 33.93
CA TRP A 76 -0.19 -5.24 32.87
C TRP A 76 -1.68 -5.08 33.12
N ALA A 77 -2.39 -4.48 32.16
CA ALA A 77 -3.84 -4.29 32.19
C ALA A 77 -4.47 -4.98 30.96
N GLY A 78 -5.71 -5.43 31.09
CA GLY A 78 -6.37 -6.20 30.04
C GLY A 78 -7.59 -6.98 30.52
N ASP A 79 -8.30 -7.60 29.57
CA ASP A 79 -9.53 -8.35 29.79
C ASP A 79 -9.45 -9.73 29.12
N THR A 80 -9.38 -10.80 29.93
CA THR A 80 -9.23 -12.18 29.44
C THR A 80 -10.44 -12.72 28.67
N ALA A 81 -11.62 -12.12 28.84
CA ALA A 81 -12.81 -12.47 28.08
C ALA A 81 -12.77 -11.86 26.67
N GLN A 82 -11.90 -10.87 26.43
CA GLN A 82 -11.68 -10.26 25.10
C GLN A 82 -10.50 -10.87 24.33
N THR A 83 -10.00 -12.03 24.78
CA THR A 83 -8.99 -12.83 24.07
C THR A 83 -9.63 -13.53 22.87
N ILE A 84 -9.66 -12.85 21.72
CA ILE A 84 -10.32 -13.33 20.49
C ILE A 84 -9.36 -13.62 19.33
N PHE A 85 -8.07 -13.33 19.49
CA PHE A 85 -7.06 -13.68 18.48
C PHE A 85 -6.76 -15.18 18.49
N ALA A 86 -6.77 -15.79 17.29
CA ALA A 86 -6.48 -17.20 17.12
C ALA A 86 -5.09 -17.54 17.68
N GLY A 87 -5.01 -18.62 18.47
CA GLY A 87 -3.77 -19.06 19.10
C GLY A 87 -3.45 -18.38 20.44
N SER A 88 -4.23 -17.39 20.88
CA SER A 88 -4.09 -16.79 22.22
C SER A 88 -4.99 -17.49 23.24
N SER A 89 -4.39 -18.04 24.30
CA SER A 89 -5.05 -18.55 25.49
C SER A 89 -4.68 -17.73 26.73
N PHE A 90 -4.55 -16.40 26.54
CA PHE A 90 -4.08 -15.49 27.58
C PHE A 90 -4.98 -15.51 28.82
N THR A 91 -4.33 -15.69 29.98
CA THR A 91 -4.86 -15.35 31.30
C THR A 91 -3.76 -14.69 32.12
N PHE A 92 -4.11 -13.80 33.04
CA PHE A 92 -3.17 -13.19 33.98
C PHE A 92 -2.54 -14.24 34.89
N ASN A 93 -3.26 -15.30 35.24
CA ASN A 93 -2.66 -16.41 35.98
C ASN A 93 -1.53 -17.08 35.18
N THR A 94 -1.72 -17.29 33.88
CA THR A 94 -0.66 -17.82 33.01
C THR A 94 0.49 -16.82 32.84
N LEU A 95 0.20 -15.53 32.66
CA LEU A 95 1.22 -14.47 32.56
C LEU A 95 2.09 -14.40 33.82
N LYS A 96 1.46 -14.38 35.01
CA LYS A 96 2.17 -14.39 36.31
C LYS A 96 3.07 -15.62 36.43
N ALA A 97 2.54 -16.80 36.15
CA ALA A 97 3.30 -18.05 36.22
C ALA A 97 4.44 -18.11 35.18
N PHE A 98 4.24 -17.52 34.01
CA PHE A 98 5.26 -17.41 32.98
C PHE A 98 6.39 -16.47 33.40
N LEU A 99 6.09 -15.24 33.80
CA LEU A 99 7.09 -14.26 34.25
C LEU A 99 7.85 -14.75 35.48
N TYR A 100 7.16 -15.33 36.45
CA TYR A 100 7.79 -15.91 37.65
C TYR A 100 8.87 -16.94 37.28
N ARG A 101 8.56 -17.88 36.37
CA ARG A 101 9.52 -18.90 35.90
C ARG A 101 10.69 -18.31 35.12
N GLN A 102 10.48 -17.19 34.43
CA GLN A 102 11.58 -16.49 33.74
C GLN A 102 12.50 -15.81 34.74
N GLU A 103 11.95 -15.16 35.78
CA GLU A 103 12.75 -14.49 36.80
C GLU A 103 13.53 -15.45 37.70
N GLU A 104 13.04 -16.68 37.92
CA GLU A 104 13.81 -17.71 38.65
C GLU A 104 15.14 -18.07 37.95
N LYS A 105 15.19 -17.95 36.62
CA LYS A 105 16.39 -18.22 35.81
C LYS A 105 17.42 -17.09 35.85
N GLU A 106 17.05 -15.90 36.31
CA GLU A 106 17.95 -14.74 36.40
C GLU A 106 18.84 -14.79 37.67
N PRO A 107 20.04 -14.17 37.63
CA PRO A 107 20.92 -14.06 38.79
C PRO A 107 20.22 -13.39 39.99
N ILE A 108 20.61 -13.78 41.21
CA ILE A 108 19.93 -13.42 42.47
C ILE A 108 19.71 -11.90 42.65
N GLY A 109 20.58 -11.05 42.08
CA GLY A 109 20.45 -9.59 42.13
C GLY A 109 19.27 -9.01 41.35
N PHE A 110 18.68 -9.77 40.42
CA PHE A 110 17.55 -9.35 39.58
C PHE A 110 16.23 -10.03 39.95
N ARG A 111 16.22 -10.87 40.98
CA ARG A 111 15.01 -11.58 41.44
C ARG A 111 14.05 -10.60 42.10
N ALA A 112 12.85 -10.47 41.55
CA ALA A 112 11.74 -9.87 42.27
C ALA A 112 11.43 -10.76 43.47
N LYS A 113 11.70 -10.29 44.70
CA LYS A 113 11.30 -11.00 45.93
C LYS A 113 9.80 -10.88 46.22
N GLN A 114 9.06 -10.14 45.40
CA GLN A 114 7.67 -9.78 45.64
C GLN A 114 6.76 -10.45 44.62
N ARG A 115 5.68 -11.06 45.12
CA ARG A 115 4.61 -11.58 44.26
C ARG A 115 3.93 -10.41 43.56
N PRO A 116 3.66 -10.48 42.25
CA PRO A 116 2.94 -9.43 41.55
C PRO A 116 1.60 -9.14 42.24
N ALA A 117 1.33 -7.86 42.50
CA ALA A 117 0.01 -7.44 42.95
C ALA A 117 -1.01 -7.71 41.84
N PHE A 118 -2.21 -8.12 42.23
CA PHE A 118 -3.32 -8.34 41.32
C PHE A 118 -4.57 -7.71 41.93
N PHE A 119 -5.22 -6.84 41.18
CA PHE A 119 -6.49 -6.24 41.56
C PHE A 119 -7.38 -6.17 40.33
N THR A 120 -8.69 -6.09 40.57
CA THR A 120 -9.70 -6.02 39.53
C THR A 120 -10.45 -4.69 39.62
N LEU A 121 -10.86 -4.15 38.47
CA LEU A 121 -11.76 -3.02 38.41
C LEU A 121 -13.17 -3.57 38.18
N THR A 122 -14.11 -3.23 39.06
CA THR A 122 -15.43 -3.88 39.11
C THR A 122 -16.59 -2.92 38.82
N THR A 123 -16.31 -1.69 38.37
CA THR A 123 -17.37 -0.72 38.07
C THR A 123 -17.32 -0.33 36.60
N ASN A 124 -18.44 -0.52 35.91
CA ASN A 124 -18.61 -0.14 34.51
C ASN A 124 -19.19 1.27 34.41
N PHE A 125 -18.44 2.18 33.77
CA PHE A 125 -18.88 3.55 33.52
C PHE A 125 -19.21 3.82 32.04
N ARG A 126 -19.11 2.78 31.20
CA ARG A 126 -19.13 2.90 29.74
C ARG A 126 -20.50 2.56 29.16
N SER A 127 -21.04 1.42 29.55
CA SER A 127 -22.22 0.83 28.95
C SER A 127 -23.41 0.88 29.90
N ARG A 128 -24.62 0.97 29.35
CA ARG A 128 -25.87 0.90 30.13
C ARG A 128 -26.06 -0.47 30.78
N GLY A 129 -26.75 -0.47 31.93
CA GLY A 129 -27.03 -1.65 32.75
C GLY A 129 -27.44 -2.91 32.00
N GLY A 130 -28.47 -2.83 31.16
CA GLY A 130 -28.96 -4.01 30.42
C GLY A 130 -27.92 -4.63 29.48
N ILE A 131 -27.00 -3.82 28.91
CA ILE A 131 -25.89 -4.34 28.08
C ILE A 131 -24.87 -5.04 28.98
N VAL A 132 -24.53 -4.43 30.11
CA VAL A 132 -23.61 -4.99 31.12
C VAL A 132 -24.14 -6.31 31.67
N GLU A 133 -25.45 -6.40 31.95
CA GLU A 133 -26.13 -7.61 32.42
C GLU A 133 -26.06 -8.76 31.40
N CYS A 134 -26.31 -8.48 30.12
CA CYS A 134 -26.15 -9.48 29.06
C CYS A 134 -24.68 -9.95 28.97
N GLY A 135 -23.71 -9.03 29.01
CA GLY A 135 -22.29 -9.35 29.03
C GLY A 135 -21.89 -10.19 30.25
N GLN A 136 -22.38 -9.86 31.44
CA GLN A 136 -22.15 -10.62 32.66
C GLN A 136 -22.73 -12.03 32.57
N THR A 137 -23.91 -12.21 31.98
CA THR A 137 -24.44 -13.57 31.72
C THR A 137 -23.50 -14.37 30.81
N VAL A 138 -22.88 -13.75 29.81
CA VAL A 138 -21.89 -14.42 28.95
C VAL A 138 -20.65 -14.83 29.74
N LEU A 139 -20.13 -13.95 30.60
CA LEU A 139 -18.99 -14.26 31.49
C LEU A 139 -19.32 -15.37 32.49
N ASP A 140 -20.51 -15.35 33.07
CA ASP A 140 -21.00 -16.38 34.00
C ASP A 140 -21.02 -17.74 33.30
N LEU A 141 -21.53 -17.82 32.06
CA LEU A 141 -21.54 -19.05 31.26
C LEU A 141 -20.13 -19.55 30.95
N ILE A 142 -19.21 -18.66 30.55
CA ILE A 142 -17.82 -19.07 30.31
C ILE A 142 -17.20 -19.60 31.61
N SER A 143 -17.45 -18.95 32.74
CA SER A 143 -16.86 -19.31 34.04
C SER A 143 -17.44 -20.61 34.59
N GLU A 144 -18.70 -20.91 34.31
CA GLU A 144 -19.39 -22.14 34.74
C GLU A 144 -18.93 -23.35 33.91
N PHE A 145 -18.96 -23.23 32.58
CA PHE A 145 -18.70 -24.35 31.68
C PHE A 145 -17.21 -24.51 31.31
N TRP A 146 -16.42 -23.44 31.32
CA TRP A 146 -15.00 -23.44 30.97
C TRP A 146 -14.16 -22.56 31.93
N PRO A 147 -14.06 -22.92 33.22
CA PRO A 147 -13.44 -22.08 34.26
C PRO A 147 -11.96 -21.76 34.02
N GLY A 148 -11.25 -22.54 33.18
CA GLY A 148 -9.86 -22.27 32.81
C GLY A 148 -9.68 -21.29 31.65
N SER A 149 -10.76 -20.88 30.98
CA SER A 149 -10.69 -20.03 29.78
C SER A 149 -10.59 -18.53 30.09
N VAL A 150 -10.96 -18.10 31.29
CA VAL A 150 -10.94 -16.68 31.73
C VAL A 150 -10.50 -16.60 33.18
N ASP A 151 -9.93 -15.48 33.60
CA ASP A 151 -9.70 -15.23 35.02
C ASP A 151 -11.03 -14.93 35.72
N GLN A 152 -11.20 -15.46 36.93
CA GLN A 152 -12.39 -15.24 37.75
C GLN A 152 -12.38 -13.81 38.32
N ILE A 153 -13.33 -12.99 37.89
CA ILE A 153 -13.44 -11.57 38.28
C ILE A 153 -14.78 -11.36 39.00
N PRO A 154 -14.83 -10.53 40.06
CA PRO A 154 -16.10 -10.17 40.69
C PRO A 154 -17.06 -9.52 39.69
N LYS A 155 -18.36 -9.72 39.88
CA LYS A 155 -19.38 -9.13 39.01
C LYS A 155 -19.29 -7.61 38.98
N GLU A 156 -19.51 -7.03 37.80
CA GLU A 156 -19.53 -5.59 37.65
C GLU A 156 -20.70 -4.97 38.43
N ALA A 157 -20.48 -3.80 39.03
CA ALA A 157 -21.54 -3.00 39.63
C ALA A 157 -22.46 -2.46 38.52
N ILE A 158 -23.74 -2.85 38.55
CA ILE A 158 -24.71 -2.53 37.50
C ILE A 158 -25.42 -1.21 37.84
N SER A 159 -25.40 -0.27 36.88
CA SER A 159 -26.27 0.91 36.90
C SER A 159 -27.59 0.62 36.18
N SER A 160 -28.67 1.35 36.48
CA SER A 160 -29.93 1.18 35.74
C SER A 160 -29.73 1.50 34.25
N GLY A 161 -30.32 0.70 33.35
CA GLY A 161 -30.19 0.93 31.92
C GLY A 161 -31.20 0.18 31.06
N SER A 162 -31.36 0.63 29.82
CA SER A 162 -32.23 -0.01 28.83
C SER A 162 -31.71 -1.38 28.41
N ARG A 163 -32.62 -2.32 28.23
CA ARG A 163 -32.33 -3.69 27.79
C ARG A 163 -32.02 -3.74 26.29
N PRO A 164 -31.11 -4.63 25.85
CA PRO A 164 -30.92 -4.92 24.43
C PRO A 164 -32.19 -5.47 23.77
N TYR A 165 -32.34 -5.20 22.48
CA TYR A 165 -33.41 -5.77 21.65
C TYR A 165 -32.88 -6.99 20.89
N PHE A 166 -33.64 -8.08 20.91
CA PHE A 166 -33.36 -9.29 20.15
C PHE A 166 -34.52 -9.56 19.19
N PHE A 167 -34.25 -9.53 17.89
CA PHE A 167 -35.25 -9.73 16.84
C PHE A 167 -35.14 -11.16 16.27
N HIS A 168 -36.25 -11.91 16.26
CA HIS A 168 -36.33 -13.32 15.80
C HIS A 168 -37.53 -13.54 14.85
N ASN A 169 -37.32 -14.34 13.80
CA ASN A 169 -38.13 -14.71 12.61
C ASN A 169 -39.55 -14.19 12.35
N ALA A 170 -39.79 -13.85 11.07
CA ALA A 170 -40.78 -14.57 10.24
C ALA A 170 -40.47 -14.45 8.73
N LYS A 171 -39.75 -15.42 8.14
CA LYS A 171 -39.46 -15.60 6.70
C LYS A 171 -38.65 -14.47 6.01
N GLY A 172 -38.07 -13.55 6.79
CA GLY A 172 -37.78 -12.20 6.31
C GLY A 172 -36.41 -11.60 6.61
N ALA A 173 -35.48 -12.24 7.31
CA ALA A 173 -34.20 -11.57 7.66
C ALA A 173 -33.37 -11.15 6.44
N ASP A 174 -33.32 -11.99 5.39
CA ASP A 174 -32.72 -11.62 4.09
C ASP A 174 -33.64 -10.69 3.28
N LEU A 175 -34.96 -10.74 3.51
CA LEU A 175 -35.97 -9.94 2.82
C LEU A 175 -36.10 -8.51 3.38
N ASP A 176 -35.81 -8.29 4.66
CA ASP A 176 -35.95 -7.02 5.38
C ASP A 176 -34.68 -6.18 5.25
N LEU A 177 -33.48 -6.77 5.24
CA LEU A 177 -32.29 -6.06 4.77
C LEU A 177 -32.40 -5.72 3.28
N ARG A 178 -32.83 -6.66 2.42
CA ARG A 178 -33.07 -6.33 0.99
C ARG A 178 -34.16 -5.26 0.81
N ARG A 179 -35.20 -5.21 1.65
CA ARG A 179 -36.19 -4.12 1.68
C ARG A 179 -35.60 -2.79 2.16
N LEU A 180 -34.76 -2.82 3.19
CA LEU A 180 -33.94 -1.69 3.63
C LEU A 180 -33.02 -1.15 2.53
N LEU A 181 -32.57 -2.04 1.64
CA LEU A 181 -31.69 -1.70 0.53
C LEU A 181 -32.47 -1.38 -0.76
N SER A 182 -33.77 -1.72 -0.84
CA SER A 182 -34.59 -1.53 -2.06
C SER A 182 -35.61 -0.40 -1.97
N GLU A 183 -36.17 -0.08 -0.80
CA GLU A 183 -37.21 0.96 -0.62
C GLU A 183 -36.69 2.26 0.02
N SER A 184 -35.48 2.27 0.60
CA SER A 184 -34.85 3.46 1.21
C SER A 184 -33.77 4.09 0.33
N ASN A 185 -34.07 4.31 -0.94
CA ASN A 185 -33.20 5.12 -1.81
C ASN A 185 -33.15 6.61 -1.43
N ASN A 186 -33.63 7.06 -0.25
CA ASN A 186 -33.54 8.49 0.14
C ASN A 186 -33.66 8.93 1.64
N LEU A 187 -33.76 8.08 2.69
CA LEU A 187 -34.18 8.62 4.02
C LEU A 187 -33.52 8.10 5.33
N LEU A 188 -32.71 7.05 5.35
CA LEU A 188 -32.08 6.57 6.60
C LEU A 188 -30.62 6.99 6.68
N GLU A 189 -30.35 8.07 7.42
CA GLU A 189 -29.01 8.53 7.74
C GLU A 189 -28.59 7.98 9.11
N PHE A 190 -27.57 7.11 9.11
CA PHE A 190 -26.95 6.65 10.35
C PHE A 190 -25.85 7.62 10.81
N GLY A 191 -25.58 7.60 12.11
CA GLY A 191 -24.65 8.51 12.75
C GLY A 191 -23.23 7.98 12.88
N ALA A 192 -22.30 8.88 13.17
CA ALA A 192 -20.88 8.57 13.39
C ALA A 192 -20.62 7.68 14.62
N GLU A 193 -21.59 7.62 15.53
CA GLU A 193 -21.56 6.84 16.78
C GLU A 193 -22.40 5.55 16.68
N GLN A 194 -22.73 5.11 15.46
CA GLN A 194 -23.50 3.91 15.19
C GLN A 194 -22.70 2.93 14.33
N ALA A 195 -22.79 1.63 14.63
CA ALA A 195 -22.09 0.61 13.86
C ALA A 195 -22.88 -0.69 13.72
N ILE A 196 -22.66 -1.36 12.59
CA ILE A 196 -23.06 -2.75 12.38
C ILE A 196 -21.82 -3.63 12.55
N ILE A 197 -21.91 -4.64 13.40
CA ILE A 197 -20.85 -5.63 13.60
C ILE A 197 -21.30 -6.96 13.01
N VAL A 198 -20.43 -7.52 12.15
CA VAL A 198 -20.61 -8.81 11.49
C VAL A 198 -19.43 -9.74 11.78
N ARG A 199 -19.61 -11.04 11.52
CA ARG A 199 -18.60 -12.05 11.83
C ARG A 199 -17.44 -12.08 10.85
N ASN A 200 -17.69 -11.83 9.56
CA ASN A 200 -16.69 -12.01 8.50
C ASN A 200 -16.68 -10.84 7.50
N GLY A 201 -15.54 -10.71 6.80
CA GLY A 201 -15.32 -9.62 5.83
C GLY A 201 -16.23 -9.71 4.61
N VAL A 202 -16.67 -10.90 4.21
CA VAL A 202 -17.55 -11.10 3.04
C VAL A 202 -18.89 -10.41 3.27
N ILE A 203 -19.50 -10.62 4.44
CA ILE A 203 -20.78 -9.99 4.80
C ILE A 203 -20.59 -8.49 5.01
N ARG A 204 -19.49 -8.07 5.63
CA ARG A 204 -19.17 -6.64 5.78
C ARG A 204 -19.15 -5.94 4.42
N ASP A 205 -18.44 -6.52 3.44
CA ASP A 205 -18.28 -5.93 2.13
C ASP A 205 -19.58 -5.99 1.31
N PHE A 206 -20.35 -7.08 1.46
CA PHE A 206 -21.73 -7.17 0.92
C PHE A 206 -22.63 -6.06 1.47
N LEU A 207 -22.68 -5.87 2.79
CA LEU A 207 -23.50 -4.82 3.40
C LEU A 207 -23.03 -3.42 2.98
N ARG A 208 -21.71 -3.18 2.92
CA ARG A 208 -21.15 -1.89 2.47
C ARG A 208 -21.51 -1.56 1.03
N GLN A 209 -21.55 -2.54 0.12
CA GLN A 209 -21.97 -2.31 -1.27
C GLN A 209 -23.40 -1.77 -1.38
N HIS A 210 -24.26 -2.11 -0.41
CA HIS A 210 -25.66 -1.72 -0.44
C HIS A 210 -25.97 -0.52 0.47
N LEU A 211 -25.30 -0.39 1.62
CA LEU A 211 -25.48 0.71 2.58
C LEU A 211 -24.63 1.94 2.26
N GLY A 212 -23.57 1.79 1.45
CA GLY A 212 -22.65 2.87 1.12
C GLY A 212 -21.86 3.37 2.34
N ASP A 213 -21.38 4.61 2.24
CA ASP A 213 -20.53 5.23 3.26
C ASP A 213 -21.32 5.77 4.48
N SER A 214 -22.64 5.79 4.41
CA SER A 214 -23.50 6.33 5.48
C SER A 214 -23.58 5.44 6.73
N MET A 215 -23.00 4.24 6.70
CA MET A 215 -22.99 3.30 7.82
C MET A 215 -21.60 2.70 8.07
N ILE A 216 -21.17 2.71 9.34
CA ILE A 216 -19.94 2.04 9.76
C ILE A 216 -20.23 0.54 9.94
N VAL A 217 -19.80 -0.26 8.97
CA VAL A 217 -19.89 -1.73 9.04
C VAL A 217 -18.50 -2.30 9.35
N LEU A 218 -18.38 -3.09 10.41
CA LEU A 218 -17.12 -3.63 10.91
C LEU A 218 -17.21 -5.15 11.04
N THR A 219 -16.11 -5.85 10.78
CA THR A 219 -16.00 -7.21 11.32
C THR A 219 -15.81 -7.14 12.84
N LEU A 220 -16.03 -8.25 13.53
CA LEU A 220 -15.74 -8.35 14.95
C LEU A 220 -14.31 -7.93 15.29
N TYR A 221 -13.33 -8.37 14.49
CA TYR A 221 -11.92 -8.00 14.66
C TYR A 221 -11.68 -6.50 14.42
N ASP A 222 -12.29 -5.93 13.37
CA ASP A 222 -12.17 -4.49 13.07
C ASP A 222 -12.78 -3.62 14.18
N SER A 223 -13.80 -4.13 14.88
CA SER A 223 -14.51 -3.43 15.97
C SER A 223 -13.75 -3.41 17.30
N LYS A 224 -12.74 -4.27 17.46
CA LYS A 224 -11.98 -4.36 18.71
C LYS A 224 -11.20 -3.06 18.95
N GLY A 225 -11.28 -2.57 20.19
CA GLY A 225 -10.75 -1.26 20.59
C GLY A 225 -11.63 -0.07 20.19
N LEU A 226 -12.73 -0.30 19.45
CA LEU A 226 -13.70 0.74 19.11
C LEU A 226 -14.96 0.59 19.98
N GLU A 227 -15.67 1.69 20.16
CA GLU A 227 -16.94 1.71 20.88
C GLU A 227 -17.89 2.71 20.23
N PHE A 228 -19.18 2.40 20.30
CA PHE A 228 -20.24 3.13 19.64
C PHE A 228 -21.41 3.32 20.62
N ASN A 229 -22.16 4.39 20.44
CA ASN A 229 -23.40 4.59 21.20
C ASN A 229 -24.39 3.46 20.89
N ASP A 230 -24.55 3.14 19.60
CA ASP A 230 -25.51 2.16 19.14
C ASP A 230 -24.81 1.10 18.29
N VAL A 231 -25.02 -0.17 18.63
CA VAL A 231 -24.45 -1.30 17.90
C VAL A 231 -25.55 -2.25 17.47
N LEU A 232 -25.48 -2.66 16.21
CA LEU A 232 -26.30 -3.71 15.64
C LEU A 232 -25.43 -4.95 15.37
N LEU A 233 -25.71 -6.05 16.05
CA LEU A 233 -25.14 -7.36 15.71
C LEU A 233 -26.00 -8.02 14.65
N PHE A 234 -25.41 -8.27 13.49
CA PHE A 234 -26.13 -8.87 12.37
C PHE A 234 -25.63 -10.29 12.11
N ASN A 235 -26.56 -11.26 12.18
CA ASN A 235 -26.34 -12.68 11.89
C ASN A 235 -25.17 -13.32 12.65
N PHE A 236 -24.90 -12.85 13.88
CA PHE A 236 -23.78 -13.31 14.70
C PHE A 236 -23.77 -14.83 14.90
N PHE A 237 -24.91 -15.42 15.26
CA PHE A 237 -25.07 -16.85 15.51
C PHE A 237 -25.26 -17.62 14.21
N SER A 238 -26.00 -17.09 13.23
CA SER A 238 -26.14 -17.72 11.91
C SER A 238 -24.78 -18.07 11.31
N ASP A 239 -23.82 -17.15 11.42
CA ASP A 239 -22.45 -17.29 10.91
C ASP A 239 -21.48 -18.04 11.84
N SER A 240 -21.97 -18.61 12.96
CA SER A 240 -21.17 -19.51 13.80
C SER A 240 -20.84 -20.80 13.05
N TRP A 241 -19.60 -21.28 13.20
CA TRP A 241 -19.16 -22.59 12.69
C TRP A 241 -19.82 -23.78 13.40
N TYR A 242 -20.34 -23.54 14.61
CA TYR A 242 -20.98 -24.56 15.44
C TYR A 242 -22.47 -24.70 15.12
N SER A 243 -22.96 -25.93 15.27
CA SER A 243 -24.35 -26.32 15.05
C SER A 243 -25.25 -25.89 16.21
N GLN A 244 -26.57 -25.93 16.02
CA GLN A 244 -27.52 -25.67 17.09
C GLN A 244 -27.28 -26.58 18.31
N SER A 245 -27.04 -27.88 18.08
CA SER A 245 -26.79 -28.85 19.16
C SER A 245 -25.54 -28.52 19.98
N ASP A 246 -24.53 -27.89 19.39
CA ASP A 246 -23.36 -27.42 20.15
C ASP A 246 -23.75 -26.28 21.10
N TRP A 247 -24.60 -25.36 20.66
CA TRP A 247 -25.10 -24.24 21.47
C TRP A 247 -26.08 -24.67 22.58
N GLU A 248 -26.74 -25.82 22.44
CA GLU A 248 -27.61 -26.40 23.47
C GLU A 248 -26.86 -26.84 24.73
N VAL A 249 -25.52 -26.93 24.69
CA VAL A 249 -24.69 -27.16 25.88
C VAL A 249 -24.93 -26.11 26.97
N LEU A 250 -25.27 -24.89 26.58
CA LEU A 250 -25.57 -23.79 27.51
C LEU A 250 -26.87 -24.03 28.31
N LEU A 251 -27.73 -24.94 27.83
CA LEU A 251 -28.95 -25.37 28.51
C LEU A 251 -28.72 -26.66 29.34
N GLY A 252 -27.47 -27.10 29.48
CA GLY A 252 -27.09 -28.32 30.20
C GLY A 252 -27.13 -29.59 29.36
N ALA A 253 -27.21 -29.49 28.03
CA ALA A 253 -27.17 -30.66 27.15
C ALA A 253 -25.73 -31.15 26.91
N GLY A 254 -25.42 -32.39 27.31
CA GLY A 254 -24.12 -33.01 27.03
C GLY A 254 -22.99 -32.57 27.96
N ASN A 255 -21.74 -32.91 27.60
CA ASN A 255 -20.55 -32.59 28.38
C ASN A 255 -19.79 -31.40 27.75
N ALA A 256 -19.77 -30.26 28.46
CA ALA A 256 -19.15 -29.01 28.03
C ALA A 256 -17.65 -29.11 27.67
N ASP A 257 -16.92 -30.08 28.23
CA ASP A 257 -15.51 -30.31 27.89
C ASP A 257 -15.30 -30.63 26.41
N HIS A 258 -16.33 -31.15 25.72
CA HIS A 258 -16.27 -31.45 24.29
C HIS A 258 -16.60 -30.24 23.40
N HIS A 259 -17.06 -29.13 23.99
CA HIS A 259 -17.57 -27.95 23.27
C HIS A 259 -16.72 -26.69 23.55
N ILE A 260 -15.40 -26.82 23.71
CA ILE A 260 -14.45 -25.69 23.92
C ILE A 260 -14.66 -24.57 22.88
N GLY A 261 -15.06 -24.93 21.67
CA GLY A 261 -15.42 -24.00 20.61
C GLY A 261 -16.50 -22.98 20.96
N ILE A 262 -17.51 -23.38 21.74
CA ILE A 262 -18.57 -22.48 22.22
C ILE A 262 -18.01 -21.45 23.20
N SER A 263 -16.99 -21.79 23.99
CA SER A 263 -16.27 -20.81 24.83
C SER A 263 -15.69 -19.66 23.99
N ILE A 264 -15.12 -19.98 22.82
CA ILE A 264 -14.59 -18.98 21.89
C ILE A 264 -15.72 -18.14 21.29
N GLU A 265 -16.84 -18.76 20.90
CA GLU A 265 -18.02 -18.02 20.41
C GLU A 265 -18.61 -17.08 21.47
N LEU A 266 -18.64 -17.48 22.74
CA LEU A 266 -19.06 -16.62 23.83
C LEU A 266 -18.10 -15.45 24.04
N LYS A 267 -16.77 -15.66 23.94
CA LYS A 267 -15.79 -14.55 23.97
C LYS A 267 -16.00 -13.58 22.81
N PHE A 268 -16.25 -14.10 21.61
CA PHE A 268 -16.58 -13.28 20.46
C PHE A 268 -17.84 -12.45 20.70
N LEU A 269 -18.87 -13.05 21.29
CA LEU A 269 -20.11 -12.35 21.61
C LEU A 269 -19.87 -11.28 22.69
N TYR A 270 -19.10 -11.59 23.73
CA TYR A 270 -18.73 -10.64 24.77
C TYR A 270 -17.97 -9.43 24.21
N VAL A 271 -17.02 -9.65 23.29
CA VAL A 271 -16.37 -8.53 22.58
C VAL A 271 -17.40 -7.70 21.81
N ALA A 272 -18.31 -8.34 21.09
CA ALA A 272 -19.33 -7.66 20.29
C ALA A 272 -20.30 -6.82 21.15
N THR A 273 -20.78 -7.36 22.27
CA THR A 273 -21.72 -6.67 23.17
C THR A 273 -21.05 -5.48 23.87
N THR A 274 -19.78 -5.60 24.26
CA THR A 274 -19.02 -4.53 24.93
C THR A 274 -18.67 -3.36 24.00
N ARG A 275 -18.89 -3.46 22.69
CA ARG A 275 -18.72 -2.32 21.77
C ARG A 275 -19.86 -1.29 21.92
N ALA A 276 -20.98 -1.67 22.53
CA ALA A 276 -22.19 -0.85 22.67
C ALA A 276 -22.21 -0.07 23.98
N LYS A 277 -22.39 1.25 23.92
CA LYS A 277 -22.53 2.12 25.10
C LYS A 277 -23.99 2.31 25.52
N LYS A 278 -24.89 2.62 24.59
CA LYS A 278 -26.28 3.02 24.86
C LYS A 278 -27.30 1.98 24.41
N ARG A 279 -27.22 1.51 23.17
CA ARG A 279 -28.19 0.54 22.61
C ARG A 279 -27.48 -0.61 21.91
N LEU A 280 -27.96 -1.80 22.19
CA LEU A 280 -27.52 -3.03 21.53
C LEU A 280 -28.75 -3.69 20.88
N TRP A 281 -28.71 -3.85 19.57
CA TRP A 281 -29.71 -4.58 18.79
C TRP A 281 -29.06 -5.85 18.24
N ILE A 282 -29.76 -6.97 18.32
CA ILE A 282 -29.32 -8.26 17.79
C ILE A 282 -30.37 -8.74 16.80
N ILE A 283 -29.98 -8.87 15.53
CA ILE A 283 -30.79 -9.48 14.48
C ILE A 283 -30.16 -10.82 14.16
N ASP A 284 -30.81 -11.89 14.57
CA ASP A 284 -30.39 -13.23 14.21
C ASP A 284 -31.59 -14.18 14.18
N ASP A 285 -31.72 -14.86 13.06
CA ASP A 285 -32.83 -15.75 12.79
C ASP A 285 -32.49 -17.24 12.92
N SER A 286 -31.25 -17.54 13.24
CA SER A 286 -30.77 -18.90 13.34
C SER A 286 -31.28 -19.58 14.59
N GLU A 287 -31.64 -20.86 14.46
CA GLU A 287 -31.93 -21.73 15.61
C GLU A 287 -30.75 -21.81 16.58
N LYS A 288 -29.52 -21.55 16.10
CA LYS A 288 -28.29 -21.45 16.91
C LYS A 288 -28.37 -20.40 18.02
N ALA A 289 -29.13 -19.32 17.82
CA ALA A 289 -29.28 -18.25 18.82
C ALA A 289 -30.21 -18.62 19.99
N THR A 290 -31.05 -19.66 19.81
CA THR A 290 -32.17 -19.99 20.69
C THR A 290 -31.73 -20.21 22.13
N SER A 291 -30.63 -20.95 22.36
CA SER A 291 -30.16 -21.29 23.70
C SER A 291 -29.85 -20.04 24.52
N LEU A 292 -29.03 -19.14 23.98
CA LEU A 292 -28.65 -17.92 24.68
C LEU A 292 -29.80 -16.93 24.78
N GLN A 293 -30.61 -16.81 23.73
CA GLN A 293 -31.82 -15.98 23.75
C GLN A 293 -32.76 -16.39 24.88
N ARG A 294 -33.02 -17.71 25.05
CA ARG A 294 -33.85 -18.23 26.15
C ARG A 294 -33.25 -17.90 27.52
N ILE A 295 -31.94 -18.06 27.68
CA ILE A 295 -31.24 -17.72 28.93
C ILE A 295 -31.44 -16.23 29.25
N TRP A 296 -31.13 -15.33 28.31
CA TRP A 296 -31.31 -13.89 28.52
C TRP A 296 -32.77 -13.49 28.75
N ALA A 297 -33.72 -14.06 28.00
CA ALA A 297 -35.14 -13.80 28.17
C ALA A 297 -35.66 -14.26 29.54
N SER A 298 -35.25 -15.46 30.00
CA SER A 298 -35.62 -15.97 31.33
C SER A 298 -35.11 -15.12 32.49
N ARG A 299 -34.05 -14.32 32.25
CA ARG A 299 -33.46 -13.37 33.20
C ARG A 299 -33.99 -11.95 33.04
N ASP A 300 -34.98 -11.74 32.16
CA ASP A 300 -35.53 -10.43 31.79
C ASP A 300 -34.48 -9.45 31.22
N GLN A 301 -33.37 -9.95 30.66
CA GLN A 301 -32.22 -9.14 30.23
C GLN A 301 -32.37 -8.57 28.82
N ILE A 302 -33.26 -9.11 28.00
CA ILE A 302 -33.52 -8.67 26.62
C ILE A 302 -35.00 -8.40 26.40
N VAL A 303 -35.29 -7.57 25.40
CA VAL A 303 -36.64 -7.45 24.82
C VAL A 303 -36.67 -8.28 23.54
N THR A 304 -37.49 -9.33 23.52
CA THR A 304 -37.73 -10.14 22.31
C THR A 304 -38.85 -9.51 21.49
N GLU A 305 -38.53 -8.99 20.31
CA GLU A 305 -39.50 -8.42 19.37
C GLU A 305 -39.70 -9.38 18.19
N THR A 306 -40.97 -9.71 17.93
CA THR A 306 -41.40 -10.49 16.76
C THR A 306 -42.08 -9.62 15.70
N ASN A 307 -42.26 -8.32 15.96
CA ASN A 307 -42.84 -7.38 15.02
C ASN A 307 -41.79 -6.87 14.02
N ARG A 308 -42.28 -6.30 12.91
CA ARG A 308 -41.47 -5.75 11.80
C ARG A 308 -40.35 -4.85 12.34
N LEU A 309 -39.10 -5.25 12.12
CA LEU A 309 -37.91 -4.48 12.47
C LEU A 309 -37.99 -3.08 11.82
N ASP A 310 -37.98 -2.03 12.63
CA ASP A 310 -37.97 -0.65 12.17
C ASP A 310 -36.63 0.01 12.50
N LEU A 311 -35.69 -0.03 11.55
CA LEU A 311 -34.36 0.57 11.72
C LEU A 311 -34.40 2.10 11.82
N SER A 312 -35.51 2.78 11.50
CA SER A 312 -35.61 4.23 11.74
C SER A 312 -35.55 4.59 13.23
N GLN A 313 -35.98 3.65 14.10
CA GLN A 313 -35.85 3.80 15.54
C GLN A 313 -34.41 3.58 16.01
N PHE A 314 -33.60 2.86 15.22
CA PHE A 314 -32.17 2.70 15.46
C PHE A 314 -31.39 3.89 14.91
N ALA A 315 -31.63 4.31 13.67
CA ALA A 315 -30.88 5.37 12.99
C ALA A 315 -30.91 6.70 13.76
N VAL A 316 -29.73 7.30 13.93
CA VAL A 316 -29.54 8.62 14.53
C VAL A 316 -28.56 9.37 13.65
N ALA A 317 -29.06 10.25 12.79
CA ALA A 317 -28.22 11.02 11.88
C ALA A 317 -27.18 11.87 12.65
N SER A 318 -25.96 11.90 12.13
CA SER A 318 -24.89 12.77 12.64
C SER A 318 -24.64 13.94 11.71
N ASN A 319 -24.30 15.09 12.28
CA ASN A 319 -23.89 16.25 11.50
C ASN A 319 -22.42 16.13 11.04
N ALA A 320 -22.02 17.03 10.12
CA ALA A 320 -20.66 17.01 9.56
C ALA A 320 -19.55 17.13 10.61
N ASN A 321 -19.74 17.93 11.66
CA ASN A 321 -18.74 18.11 12.73
C ASN A 321 -18.58 16.85 13.59
N GLU A 322 -19.67 16.11 13.82
CA GLU A 322 -19.62 14.83 14.52
C GLU A 322 -18.86 13.77 13.71
N TRP A 323 -19.13 13.73 12.40
CA TRP A 323 -18.38 12.88 11.47
C TRP A 323 -16.91 13.26 11.39
N GLU A 324 -16.58 14.55 11.33
CA GLU A 324 -15.20 15.03 11.34
C GLU A 324 -14.47 14.61 12.62
N ARG A 325 -15.09 14.84 13.80
CA ARG A 325 -14.51 14.43 15.09
C ARG A 325 -14.19 12.94 15.09
N ARG A 326 -15.15 12.12 14.64
CA ARG A 326 -14.97 10.67 14.56
C ARG A 326 -13.91 10.26 13.54
N ALA A 327 -13.82 10.95 12.41
CA ALA A 327 -12.80 10.73 11.40
C ALA A 327 -11.39 11.01 11.95
N ARG A 328 -11.23 12.09 12.73
CA ARG A 328 -9.97 12.44 13.39
C ARG A 328 -9.56 11.40 14.42
N GLU A 329 -10.49 10.89 15.22
CA GLU A 329 -10.25 9.75 16.14
C GLU A 329 -9.74 8.53 15.37
N PHE A 330 -10.46 8.11 14.31
CA PHE A 330 -10.03 6.98 13.48
C PHE A 330 -8.67 7.20 12.82
N PHE A 331 -8.36 8.42 12.38
CA PHE A 331 -7.08 8.73 11.75
C PHE A 331 -5.93 8.63 12.77
N GLN A 332 -6.13 9.14 14.00
CA GLN A 332 -5.15 9.03 15.09
C GLN A 332 -4.86 7.57 15.46
N ASP A 333 -5.90 6.72 15.44
CA ASP A 333 -5.78 5.28 15.71
C ASP A 333 -5.28 4.46 14.50
N ALA A 334 -4.81 5.14 13.44
CA ALA A 334 -4.37 4.55 12.17
C ALA A 334 -5.44 3.65 11.50
N ARG A 335 -6.72 3.85 11.82
CA ARG A 335 -7.88 3.20 11.18
C ARG A 335 -8.26 3.98 9.91
N TYR A 336 -7.29 4.13 9.00
CA TYR A 336 -7.37 5.08 7.89
C TYR A 336 -8.54 4.81 6.94
N ARG A 337 -8.90 3.55 6.67
CA ARG A 337 -10.10 3.23 5.89
C ARG A 337 -11.40 3.80 6.49
N LEU A 338 -11.56 3.71 7.81
CA LEU A 338 -12.72 4.27 8.53
C LEU A 338 -12.65 5.79 8.59
N ALA A 339 -11.46 6.35 8.77
CA ALA A 339 -11.24 7.79 8.72
C ALA A 339 -11.64 8.36 7.36
N ALA A 340 -11.23 7.72 6.25
CA ALA A 340 -11.57 8.14 4.89
C ALA A 340 -13.10 8.15 4.67
N GLN A 341 -13.79 7.10 5.12
CA GLN A 341 -15.25 7.03 5.07
C GLN A 341 -15.89 8.18 5.87
N ALA A 342 -15.46 8.39 7.12
CA ALA A 342 -16.00 9.42 7.99
C ALA A 342 -15.71 10.86 7.48
N PHE A 343 -14.54 11.11 6.89
CA PHE A 343 -14.22 12.40 6.26
C PHE A 343 -15.10 12.67 5.03
N ARG A 344 -15.43 11.65 4.21
CA ARG A 344 -16.40 11.79 3.12
C ARG A 344 -17.78 12.17 3.66
N MET A 345 -18.24 11.54 4.74
CA MET A 345 -19.49 11.90 5.40
C MET A 345 -19.47 13.33 5.97
N ALA A 346 -18.32 13.81 6.42
CA ALA A 346 -18.10 15.19 6.83
C ALA A 346 -17.93 16.19 5.65
N LYS A 347 -17.92 15.71 4.40
CA LYS A 347 -17.64 16.49 3.17
C LYS A 347 -16.24 17.12 3.13
N LEU A 348 -15.27 16.44 3.73
CA LEU A 348 -13.86 16.82 3.78
C LEU A 348 -13.05 15.95 2.82
N GLU A 349 -13.18 16.22 1.52
CA GLU A 349 -12.57 15.39 0.45
C GLU A 349 -11.05 15.32 0.52
N HIS A 350 -10.38 16.43 0.88
CA HIS A 350 -8.93 16.43 1.03
C HIS A 350 -8.46 15.47 2.14
N ASP A 351 -9.10 15.53 3.32
CA ASP A 351 -8.80 14.65 4.45
C ASP A 351 -9.17 13.20 4.16
N ALA A 352 -10.25 12.97 3.39
CA ALA A 352 -10.61 11.63 2.94
C ALA A 352 -9.55 11.02 2.00
N ASN A 353 -9.03 11.81 1.06
CA ASN A 353 -7.96 11.41 0.16
C ASN A 353 -6.65 11.16 0.92
N MET A 354 -6.35 12.00 1.92
CA MET A 354 -5.24 11.80 2.84
C MET A 354 -5.34 10.45 3.54
N ALA A 355 -6.47 10.19 4.22
CA ALA A 355 -6.71 8.92 4.88
C ALA A 355 -6.61 7.73 3.91
N ASN A 356 -7.17 7.83 2.71
CA ASN A 356 -7.05 6.77 1.70
C ASN A 356 -5.59 6.48 1.28
N ALA A 357 -4.76 7.52 1.13
CA ALA A 357 -3.34 7.34 0.81
C ALA A 357 -2.59 6.59 1.92
N PHE A 358 -2.87 6.92 3.18
CA PHE A 358 -2.29 6.21 4.33
C PHE A 358 -2.81 4.77 4.47
N ASP A 359 -4.07 4.51 4.14
CA ASP A 359 -4.62 3.14 4.10
C ASP A 359 -3.90 2.30 3.03
N LEU A 360 -3.72 2.84 1.82
CA LEU A 360 -2.98 2.18 0.74
C LEU A 360 -1.53 1.88 1.15
N ARG A 361 -0.89 2.78 1.90
CA ARG A 361 0.45 2.53 2.45
C ARG A 361 0.47 1.32 3.38
N ILE A 362 -0.49 1.18 4.30
CA ILE A 362 -0.58 0.00 5.17
C ILE A 362 -0.80 -1.26 4.31
N GLN A 363 -1.69 -1.19 3.32
CA GLN A 363 -1.93 -2.33 2.43
C GLN A 363 -0.64 -2.78 1.72
N VAL A 364 0.17 -1.85 1.21
CA VAL A 364 1.49 -2.15 0.63
C VAL A 364 2.42 -2.83 1.63
N GLU A 365 2.40 -2.45 2.91
CA GLU A 365 3.27 -3.04 3.94
C GLU A 365 2.79 -4.45 4.37
N THR A 366 1.49 -4.73 4.25
CA THR A 366 0.89 -6.03 4.60
C THR A 366 0.90 -7.07 3.48
N LEU A 367 0.89 -6.63 2.22
CA LEU A 367 0.89 -7.52 1.07
C LEU A 367 2.26 -8.20 0.89
N SER A 368 2.24 -9.47 0.48
CA SER A 368 3.47 -10.16 0.08
C SER A 368 4.11 -9.44 -1.11
N PRO A 369 5.42 -9.14 -1.09
CA PRO A 369 6.12 -8.52 -2.22
C PRO A 369 6.03 -9.33 -3.53
N THR A 370 5.74 -10.62 -3.45
CA THR A 370 5.57 -11.52 -4.60
C THR A 370 4.17 -11.49 -5.20
N SER A 371 3.19 -10.86 -4.54
CA SER A 371 1.81 -10.78 -5.02
C SER A 371 1.71 -9.81 -6.20
N PRO A 372 1.03 -10.17 -7.30
CA PRO A 372 0.73 -9.22 -8.39
C PRO A 372 -0.02 -7.98 -7.91
N LEU A 373 -0.86 -8.13 -6.87
CA LEU A 373 -1.60 -7.03 -6.25
C LEU A 373 -0.68 -6.02 -5.56
N HIS A 374 0.51 -6.43 -5.14
CA HIS A 374 1.48 -5.57 -4.46
C HIS A 374 1.94 -4.42 -5.36
N VAL A 375 2.27 -4.73 -6.63
CA VAL A 375 2.72 -3.72 -7.60
C VAL A 375 1.58 -2.76 -7.96
N HIS A 376 0.35 -3.25 -8.04
CA HIS A 376 -0.84 -2.42 -8.26
C HIS A 376 -1.06 -1.45 -7.10
N THR A 377 -1.11 -1.97 -5.88
CA THR A 377 -1.34 -1.18 -4.65
C THR A 377 -0.21 -0.17 -4.44
N LEU A 378 1.03 -0.54 -4.77
CA LEU A 378 2.17 0.38 -4.78
C LEU A 378 1.93 1.59 -5.69
N ARG A 379 1.41 1.35 -6.91
CA ARG A 379 1.14 2.42 -7.87
C ARG A 379 0.00 3.31 -7.39
N GLU A 380 -1.08 2.73 -6.89
CA GLU A 380 -2.20 3.47 -6.32
C GLU A 380 -1.75 4.33 -5.13
N ALA A 381 -0.92 3.77 -4.23
CA ALA A 381 -0.35 4.52 -3.13
C ALA A 381 0.53 5.69 -3.63
N ALA A 382 1.41 5.44 -4.60
CA ALA A 382 2.27 6.47 -5.18
C ALA A 382 1.46 7.64 -5.76
N GLU A 383 0.39 7.33 -6.51
CA GLU A 383 -0.48 8.31 -7.16
C GLU A 383 -1.38 9.04 -6.15
N ALA A 384 -1.86 8.35 -5.11
CA ALA A 384 -2.60 8.96 -4.01
C ALA A 384 -1.74 9.97 -3.24
N PHE A 385 -0.50 9.60 -2.86
CA PHE A 385 0.44 10.52 -2.21
C PHE A 385 0.85 11.69 -3.10
N LEU A 386 0.94 11.48 -4.43
CA LEU A 386 1.20 12.56 -5.37
C LEU A 386 0.05 13.58 -5.42
N THR A 387 -1.18 13.07 -5.43
CA THR A 387 -2.41 13.88 -5.51
C THR A 387 -2.61 14.71 -4.24
N ILE A 388 -2.41 14.13 -3.06
CA ILE A 388 -2.52 14.89 -1.81
C ILE A 388 -1.37 15.90 -1.67
N ALA A 389 -0.16 15.58 -2.14
CA ALA A 389 0.97 16.50 -2.10
C ALA A 389 0.74 17.75 -2.96
N SER A 390 0.15 17.59 -4.15
CA SER A 390 -0.11 18.72 -5.06
C SER A 390 -1.22 19.65 -4.55
N ALA A 391 -2.18 19.12 -3.78
CA ALA A 391 -3.25 19.89 -3.15
C ALA A 391 -2.87 20.47 -1.78
N GLU A 392 -1.74 20.05 -1.19
CA GLU A 392 -1.31 20.42 0.15
C GLU A 392 -0.80 21.88 0.21
N GLN A 393 -1.24 22.62 1.23
CA GLN A 393 -0.86 24.01 1.45
C GLN A 393 0.36 24.14 2.36
N CYS A 394 0.51 23.22 3.32
CA CYS A 394 1.64 23.20 4.22
C CYS A 394 2.89 22.68 3.50
N LYS A 395 3.87 23.55 3.22
CA LYS A 395 5.12 23.18 2.53
C LYS A 395 5.85 21.98 3.16
N ARG A 396 5.78 21.83 4.49
CA ARG A 396 6.39 20.70 5.20
C ARG A 396 5.67 19.39 4.86
N SER A 397 4.36 19.33 5.05
CA SER A 397 3.55 18.15 4.74
C SER A 397 3.60 17.81 3.25
N GLN A 398 3.56 18.84 2.40
CA GLN A 398 3.68 18.69 0.94
C GLN A 398 4.99 17.99 0.57
N ARG A 399 6.12 18.46 1.12
CA ARG A 399 7.43 17.82 0.93
C ARG A 399 7.42 16.36 1.39
N GLU A 400 6.88 16.08 2.58
CA GLU A 400 6.81 14.72 3.13
C GLU A 400 5.99 13.79 2.22
N HIS A 401 4.83 14.23 1.73
CA HIS A 401 3.99 13.44 0.82
C HIS A 401 4.65 13.21 -0.55
N TYR A 402 5.31 14.20 -1.12
CA TYR A 402 6.08 14.02 -2.37
C TYR A 402 7.21 13.00 -2.19
N ILE A 403 7.93 13.03 -1.06
CA ILE A 403 8.96 12.02 -0.76
C ILE A 403 8.34 10.63 -0.72
N VAL A 404 7.23 10.43 0.02
CA VAL A 404 6.57 9.13 0.12
C VAL A 404 6.12 8.62 -1.26
N SER A 405 5.52 9.49 -2.07
CA SER A 405 5.14 9.17 -3.46
C SER A 405 6.34 8.72 -4.28
N ALA A 406 7.44 9.47 -4.22
CA ALA A 406 8.66 9.18 -4.95
C ALA A 406 9.28 7.83 -4.54
N GLU A 407 9.34 7.51 -3.24
CA GLU A 407 9.82 6.21 -2.75
C GLU A 407 8.98 5.04 -3.27
N PHE A 408 7.66 5.20 -3.41
CA PHE A 408 6.83 4.18 -4.04
C PHE A 408 7.14 4.03 -5.53
N PHE A 409 7.32 5.12 -6.29
CA PHE A 409 7.70 5.04 -7.70
C PHE A 409 9.08 4.40 -7.92
N VAL A 410 10.05 4.63 -7.02
CA VAL A 410 11.35 3.92 -7.04
C VAL A 410 11.15 2.41 -6.93
N ARG A 411 10.18 1.96 -6.13
CA ARG A 411 9.85 0.53 -5.97
C ARG A 411 9.09 -0.06 -7.18
N ILE A 412 8.47 0.78 -8.03
CA ILE A 412 7.73 0.40 -9.26
C ILE A 412 8.60 0.62 -10.53
N PRO A 413 9.93 0.55 -10.38
CA PRO A 413 10.93 1.15 -11.27
C PRO A 413 10.54 2.33 -12.18
N ASP A 414 9.61 3.20 -11.77
CA ASP A 414 9.18 4.37 -12.56
C ASP A 414 10.08 5.57 -12.24
N SER A 415 11.28 5.54 -12.82
CA SER A 415 12.33 6.52 -12.53
C SER A 415 11.92 7.96 -12.90
N ALA A 416 11.10 8.12 -13.93
CA ALA A 416 10.64 9.43 -14.39
C ALA A 416 9.70 10.08 -13.37
N LYS A 417 8.64 9.36 -12.96
CA LYS A 417 7.69 9.88 -11.94
C LYS A 417 8.37 10.05 -10.58
N ALA A 418 9.24 9.11 -10.19
CA ALA A 418 10.02 9.22 -8.97
C ALA A 418 10.90 10.47 -8.95
N ALA A 419 11.61 10.74 -10.05
CA ALA A 419 12.48 11.90 -10.17
C ALA A 419 11.69 13.21 -10.04
N THR A 420 10.57 13.34 -10.77
CA THR A 420 9.69 14.51 -10.70
C THR A 420 9.17 14.74 -9.28
N ALA A 421 8.71 13.69 -8.60
CA ALA A 421 8.24 13.80 -7.22
C ALA A 421 9.36 14.23 -6.25
N PHE A 422 10.59 13.70 -6.38
CA PHE A 422 11.73 14.17 -5.57
C PHE A 422 12.07 15.63 -5.83
N VAL A 423 12.03 16.09 -7.08
CA VAL A 423 12.27 17.51 -7.40
C VAL A 423 11.20 18.40 -6.76
N HIS A 424 9.93 18.02 -6.80
CA HIS A 424 8.87 18.75 -6.10
C HIS A 424 9.04 18.76 -4.57
N ALA A 425 9.65 17.72 -3.99
CA ALA A 425 10.04 17.70 -2.59
C ALA A 425 11.29 18.53 -2.25
N GLY A 426 11.97 19.13 -3.23
CA GLY A 426 13.26 19.81 -3.06
C GLY A 426 14.45 18.86 -2.92
N GLU A 427 14.29 17.57 -3.21
CA GLU A 427 15.34 16.56 -3.18
C GLU A 427 16.07 16.49 -4.54
N TYR A 428 16.65 17.62 -4.96
CA TYR A 428 17.22 17.81 -6.31
C TYR A 428 18.29 16.78 -6.67
N ARG A 429 19.17 16.43 -5.72
CA ARG A 429 20.21 15.41 -5.92
C ARG A 429 19.61 14.04 -6.28
N ARG A 430 18.54 13.63 -5.59
CA ARG A 430 17.87 12.34 -5.84
C ARG A 430 17.15 12.36 -7.18
N GLY A 431 16.41 13.44 -7.46
CA GLY A 431 15.74 13.64 -8.75
C GLY A 431 16.71 13.62 -9.93
N LEU A 432 17.83 14.33 -9.81
CA LEU A 432 18.89 14.40 -10.83
C LEU A 432 19.46 13.02 -11.17
N LEU A 433 19.79 12.22 -10.14
CA LEU A 433 20.32 10.87 -10.33
C LEU A 433 19.32 9.96 -11.05
N LEU A 434 18.03 10.06 -10.71
CA LEU A 434 16.97 9.27 -11.33
C LEU A 434 16.68 9.67 -12.77
N PHE A 435 16.62 10.98 -13.07
CA PHE A 435 16.50 11.46 -14.45
C PHE A 435 17.69 11.03 -15.31
N ARG A 436 18.91 11.11 -14.76
CA ARG A 436 20.11 10.59 -15.43
C ARG A 436 20.00 9.09 -15.72
N SER A 437 19.57 8.28 -14.74
CA SER A 437 19.41 6.83 -14.97
C SER A 437 18.29 6.50 -15.96
N ALA A 438 17.25 7.35 -16.04
CA ALA A 438 16.16 7.24 -17.00
C ALA A 438 16.52 7.74 -18.42
N GLY A 439 17.69 8.36 -18.60
CA GLY A 439 18.09 8.99 -19.85
C GLY A 439 17.36 10.31 -20.17
N MET A 440 16.68 10.88 -19.18
CA MET A 440 15.93 12.14 -19.24
C MET A 440 16.87 13.33 -18.98
N PHE A 441 17.76 13.57 -19.95
CA PHE A 441 18.83 14.56 -19.79
C PHE A 441 18.36 16.01 -19.88
N ASP A 442 17.23 16.28 -20.53
CA ASP A 442 16.68 17.63 -20.60
C ASP A 442 16.28 18.12 -19.19
N GLU A 443 15.54 17.28 -18.46
CA GLU A 443 15.11 17.52 -17.09
C GLU A 443 16.30 17.54 -16.12
N ALA A 444 17.26 16.62 -16.30
CA ALA A 444 18.47 16.59 -15.50
C ALA A 444 19.28 17.89 -15.61
N ILE A 445 19.45 18.41 -16.82
CA ILE A 445 20.18 19.67 -17.07
C ILE A 445 19.40 20.87 -16.54
N ALA A 446 18.07 20.86 -16.68
CA ALA A 446 17.23 21.91 -16.10
C ALA A 446 17.43 22.03 -14.58
N ILE A 447 17.52 20.90 -13.87
CA ILE A 447 17.79 20.88 -12.41
C ILE A 447 19.18 21.43 -12.09
N VAL A 448 20.21 21.01 -12.82
CA VAL A 448 21.58 21.50 -12.63
C VAL A 448 21.66 23.01 -12.78
N ASN A 449 20.98 23.57 -13.78
CA ASN A 449 20.99 25.01 -14.04
C ASN A 449 20.15 25.80 -13.03
N ALA A 450 19.01 25.26 -12.58
CA ALA A 450 18.09 25.95 -11.70
C ALA A 450 18.50 25.89 -10.21
N HIS A 451 19.21 24.84 -9.79
CA HIS A 451 19.53 24.58 -8.38
C HIS A 451 21.00 24.16 -8.15
N PRO A 452 22.00 24.91 -8.67
CA PRO A 452 23.42 24.56 -8.54
C PRO A 452 23.91 24.50 -7.09
N GLU A 453 23.35 25.30 -6.18
CA GLU A 453 23.69 25.35 -4.76
C GLU A 453 23.32 24.08 -3.98
N HIS A 454 22.41 23.27 -4.52
CA HIS A 454 21.92 22.05 -3.91
C HIS A 454 22.58 20.78 -4.48
N ILE A 455 23.53 20.92 -5.42
CA ILE A 455 24.13 19.82 -6.16
C ILE A 455 25.66 19.90 -6.04
N GLU A 456 26.29 18.80 -5.67
CA GLU A 456 27.75 18.69 -5.62
C GLU A 456 28.35 18.92 -7.03
N SER A 457 29.39 19.77 -7.15
CA SER A 457 30.03 20.09 -8.44
C SER A 457 30.40 18.85 -9.25
N ALA A 458 30.98 17.84 -8.59
CA ALA A 458 31.37 16.58 -9.25
C ALA A 458 30.18 15.82 -9.85
N LEU A 459 29.01 15.86 -9.20
CA LEU A 459 27.80 15.24 -9.72
C LEU A 459 27.24 16.03 -10.90
N SER A 460 27.20 17.36 -10.79
CA SER A 460 26.80 18.26 -11.88
C SER A 460 27.64 17.99 -13.12
N ASP A 461 28.97 18.03 -12.99
CA ASP A 461 29.92 17.81 -14.09
C ASP A 461 29.71 16.43 -14.72
N GLY A 462 29.54 15.39 -13.89
CA GLY A 462 29.27 14.04 -14.34
C GLY A 462 27.96 13.90 -15.13
N VAL A 463 26.90 14.64 -14.75
CA VAL A 463 25.63 14.64 -15.49
C VAL A 463 25.75 15.43 -16.78
N VAL A 464 26.39 16.60 -16.76
CA VAL A 464 26.61 17.44 -17.96
C VAL A 464 27.44 16.68 -18.99
N GLN A 465 28.49 15.98 -18.58
CA GLN A 465 29.29 15.14 -19.49
C GLN A 465 28.48 13.99 -20.09
N ALA A 466 27.63 13.33 -19.28
CA ALA A 466 26.73 12.29 -19.78
C ALA A 466 25.69 12.84 -20.77
N ALA A 467 25.13 14.04 -20.50
CA ALA A 467 24.17 14.71 -21.37
C ALA A 467 24.81 15.13 -22.71
N LYS A 468 26.02 15.71 -22.67
CA LYS A 468 26.84 16.02 -23.86
C LYS A 468 26.99 14.80 -24.76
N LEU A 469 27.43 13.68 -24.18
CA LEU A 469 27.57 12.42 -24.89
C LEU A 469 26.25 11.93 -25.51
N GLN A 470 25.15 11.99 -24.75
CA GLN A 470 23.85 11.51 -25.20
C GLN A 470 23.24 12.39 -26.30
N PHE A 471 23.30 13.72 -26.18
CA PHE A 471 22.79 14.64 -27.20
C PHE A 471 23.57 14.51 -28.51
N CYS A 472 24.90 14.35 -28.45
CA CYS A 472 25.70 14.04 -29.62
C CYS A 472 25.29 12.69 -30.24
N ARG A 473 25.20 11.61 -29.44
CA ARG A 473 24.80 10.27 -29.93
C ARG A 473 23.43 10.24 -30.60
N THR A 474 22.46 10.96 -30.04
CA THR A 474 21.08 11.02 -30.56
C THR A 474 20.90 12.05 -31.67
N GLY A 475 21.95 12.80 -32.03
CA GLY A 475 21.93 13.78 -33.11
C GLY A 475 21.19 15.07 -32.77
N GLN A 476 20.99 15.37 -31.49
CA GLN A 476 20.41 16.62 -30.97
C GLN A 476 21.48 17.72 -30.89
N ALA A 477 22.01 18.11 -32.05
CA ALA A 477 23.18 18.98 -32.16
C ALA A 477 23.02 20.35 -31.47
N SER A 478 21.87 21.01 -31.59
CA SER A 478 21.63 22.31 -30.95
C SER A 478 21.73 22.26 -29.43
N LYS A 479 21.20 21.19 -28.80
CA LYS A 479 21.27 20.99 -27.35
C LYS A 479 22.69 20.65 -26.90
N ALA A 480 23.42 19.86 -27.69
CA ALA A 480 24.82 19.57 -27.41
C ALA A 480 25.65 20.86 -27.40
N VAL A 481 25.56 21.69 -28.46
CA VAL A 481 26.29 22.97 -28.56
C VAL A 481 25.99 23.87 -27.37
N ALA A 482 24.73 23.98 -26.94
CA ALA A 482 24.36 24.78 -25.77
C ALA A 482 25.09 24.35 -24.48
N LEU A 483 25.43 23.08 -24.32
CA LEU A 483 26.20 22.57 -23.16
C LEU A 483 27.71 22.79 -23.30
N PHE A 484 28.24 22.88 -24.52
CA PHE A 484 29.65 23.17 -24.76
C PHE A 484 29.94 24.68 -24.73
N GLY A 485 28.95 25.52 -25.05
CA GLY A 485 29.11 26.97 -25.17
C GLY A 485 29.71 27.39 -26.51
N ASP A 486 30.55 26.53 -27.11
CA ASP A 486 31.14 26.71 -28.43
C ASP A 486 30.94 25.46 -29.31
N VAL A 487 30.80 25.68 -30.62
CA VAL A 487 30.63 24.63 -31.62
C VAL A 487 31.95 23.86 -31.82
N GLU A 488 33.10 24.53 -31.74
CA GLU A 488 34.41 23.87 -31.92
C GLU A 488 34.69 22.84 -30.82
N ASP A 489 34.39 23.19 -29.57
CA ASP A 489 34.49 22.26 -28.43
C ASP A 489 33.57 21.04 -28.62
N ALA A 490 32.38 21.24 -29.17
CA ALA A 490 31.46 20.16 -29.49
C ALA A 490 32.00 19.25 -30.61
N VAL A 491 32.59 19.83 -31.66
CA VAL A 491 33.22 19.09 -32.77
C VAL A 491 34.40 18.27 -32.26
N GLN A 492 35.31 18.87 -31.49
CA GLN A 492 36.47 18.18 -30.91
C GLN A 492 36.02 17.05 -29.97
N PHE A 493 34.99 17.27 -29.16
CA PHE A 493 34.43 16.23 -28.30
C PHE A 493 33.89 15.05 -29.13
N THR A 494 33.17 15.32 -30.22
CA THR A 494 32.66 14.24 -31.09
C THR A 494 33.77 13.46 -31.78
N GLU A 495 34.88 14.10 -32.14
CA GLU A 495 36.06 13.44 -32.69
C GLU A 495 36.71 12.50 -31.66
N LEU A 496 36.98 12.99 -30.45
CA LEU A 496 37.57 12.21 -29.35
C LEU A 496 36.74 10.98 -28.97
N HIS A 497 35.41 11.07 -29.09
CA HIS A 497 34.48 9.98 -28.77
C HIS A 497 34.06 9.15 -30.00
N GLY A 498 34.62 9.43 -31.19
CA GLY A 498 34.34 8.68 -32.41
C GLY A 498 32.91 8.83 -32.96
N LEU A 499 32.20 9.91 -32.61
CA LEU A 499 30.80 10.15 -32.99
C LEU A 499 30.67 10.83 -34.36
N ARG A 500 31.15 10.17 -35.41
CA ARG A 500 31.25 10.72 -36.77
C ARG A 500 29.93 11.30 -37.31
N GLY A 501 28.80 10.63 -37.05
CA GLY A 501 27.47 11.10 -37.46
C GLY A 501 27.07 12.43 -36.84
N ALA A 502 27.40 12.61 -35.55
CA ALA A 502 27.15 13.85 -34.82
C ALA A 502 28.09 14.97 -35.29
N GLN A 503 29.36 14.62 -35.52
CA GLN A 503 30.39 15.54 -36.02
C GLN A 503 29.99 16.15 -37.37
N MET A 504 29.51 15.34 -38.33
CA MET A 504 29.02 15.84 -39.63
C MET A 504 27.87 16.84 -39.48
N LYS A 505 26.91 16.55 -38.59
CA LYS A 505 25.78 17.46 -38.33
C LYS A 505 26.23 18.77 -37.71
N LEU A 506 27.14 18.72 -36.74
CA LEU A 506 27.70 19.92 -36.10
C LEU A 506 28.46 20.79 -37.11
N LEU A 507 29.33 20.18 -37.93
CA LEU A 507 30.07 20.87 -38.98
C LEU A 507 29.15 21.53 -40.01
N SER A 508 28.08 20.83 -40.42
CA SER A 508 27.07 21.39 -41.32
C SER A 508 26.29 22.55 -40.70
N LEU A 509 25.97 22.49 -39.39
CA LEU A 509 25.33 23.60 -38.68
C LEU A 509 26.22 24.83 -38.53
N SER A 510 27.55 24.65 -38.52
CA SER A 510 28.55 25.74 -38.53
C SER A 510 28.93 26.23 -39.93
N SER A 511 28.17 25.88 -40.98
CA SER A 511 28.47 26.22 -42.38
C SER A 511 29.80 25.68 -42.92
N ARG A 512 30.45 24.73 -42.23
CA ARG A 512 31.68 24.01 -42.64
C ARG A 512 31.31 22.76 -43.44
N HIS A 513 30.56 22.97 -44.51
CA HIS A 513 29.96 21.90 -45.30
C HIS A 513 31.01 21.06 -46.07
N ASP A 514 32.17 21.63 -46.38
CA ASP A 514 33.32 20.96 -47.01
C ASP A 514 33.94 19.89 -46.09
N GLU A 515 34.18 20.24 -44.83
CA GLU A 515 34.72 19.32 -43.82
C GLU A 515 33.72 18.22 -43.47
N ALA A 516 32.44 18.59 -43.34
CA ALA A 516 31.35 17.64 -43.13
C ALA A 516 31.24 16.64 -44.29
N ALA A 517 31.34 17.11 -45.54
CA ALA A 517 31.34 16.25 -46.73
C ALA A 517 32.57 15.32 -46.71
N LEU A 518 33.78 15.82 -46.47
CA LEU A 518 34.98 14.96 -46.37
C LEU A 518 34.84 13.87 -45.30
N LEU A 519 34.19 14.18 -44.18
CA LEU A 519 33.94 13.20 -43.12
C LEU A 519 32.92 12.13 -43.55
N ALA A 520 31.88 12.50 -44.30
CA ALA A 520 30.91 11.57 -44.90
C ALA A 520 31.57 10.62 -45.91
N LEU A 521 32.54 11.11 -46.69
CA LEU A 521 33.33 10.31 -47.62
C LEU A 521 34.16 9.27 -46.87
N LYS A 522 34.88 9.70 -45.83
CA LYS A 522 35.68 8.82 -44.96
C LYS A 522 34.82 7.79 -44.23
N ALA A 523 33.56 8.12 -43.95
CA ALA A 523 32.58 7.22 -43.36
C ALA A 523 31.89 6.28 -44.37
N ASN A 524 32.24 6.37 -45.67
CA ASN A 524 31.61 5.63 -46.76
C ASN A 524 30.08 5.84 -46.82
N GLN A 525 29.62 7.09 -46.65
CA GLN A 525 28.22 7.51 -46.71
C GLN A 525 28.01 8.49 -47.89
N PRO A 526 27.91 7.99 -49.13
CA PRO A 526 28.01 8.84 -50.31
C PRO A 526 26.71 9.62 -50.59
N THR A 527 25.57 9.13 -50.12
CA THR A 527 24.29 9.86 -50.17
C THR A 527 24.28 11.08 -49.24
N GLU A 528 24.83 10.92 -48.03
CA GLU A 528 24.94 12.02 -47.06
C GLU A 528 25.99 13.04 -47.51
N TRP A 529 27.11 12.54 -48.08
CA TRP A 529 28.10 13.36 -48.77
C TRP A 529 27.47 14.25 -49.83
N LEU A 530 26.66 13.68 -50.74
CA LEU A 530 26.01 14.43 -51.83
C LEU A 530 25.10 15.54 -51.30
N LYS A 531 24.31 15.25 -50.26
CA LYS A 531 23.41 16.23 -49.64
C LYS A 531 24.18 17.40 -49.02
N ILE A 532 25.22 17.11 -48.25
CA ILE A 532 26.04 18.13 -47.58
C ILE A 532 26.84 18.94 -48.61
N HIS A 533 27.39 18.28 -49.63
CA HIS A 533 28.14 18.93 -50.70
C HIS A 533 27.26 19.85 -51.56
N ALA A 534 26.02 19.45 -51.85
CA ALA A 534 25.07 20.33 -52.52
C ALA A 534 24.76 21.61 -51.72
N GLN A 535 24.67 21.49 -50.38
CA GLN A 535 24.51 22.65 -49.49
C GLN A 535 25.75 23.56 -49.49
N HIS A 536 26.95 22.98 -49.51
CA HIS A 536 28.20 23.73 -49.68
C HIS A 536 28.20 24.54 -50.98
N LEU A 537 27.88 23.90 -52.11
CA LEU A 537 27.83 24.52 -53.43
C LEU A 537 26.80 25.65 -53.52
N ALA A 538 25.67 25.54 -52.80
CA ALA A 538 24.67 26.61 -52.73
C ALA A 538 25.10 27.81 -51.87
N SER A 539 26.02 27.61 -50.91
CA SER A 539 26.54 28.68 -50.03
C SER A 539 27.72 29.45 -50.62
N CYS A 540 28.45 28.85 -51.56
CA CYS A 540 29.53 29.50 -52.29
C CYS A 540 28.96 30.15 -53.55
N ASP A 541 28.92 31.49 -53.58
CA ASP A 541 28.48 32.30 -54.73
C ASP A 541 29.50 32.28 -55.89
N GLN A 542 30.04 31.09 -56.19
CA GLN A 542 30.95 30.84 -57.29
C GLN A 542 30.26 29.94 -58.31
N GLN A 543 29.72 30.59 -59.34
CA GLN A 543 29.56 29.97 -60.65
C GLN A 543 30.92 29.44 -61.09
N GLY A 544 31.12 28.13 -60.98
CA GLY A 544 32.23 27.47 -61.64
C GLY A 544 32.94 26.41 -60.81
N THR A 545 32.79 25.19 -61.32
CA THR A 545 33.83 24.16 -61.46
C THR A 545 34.14 23.14 -60.36
N ARG A 546 34.18 21.89 -60.89
CA ARG A 546 34.99 20.72 -60.52
C ARG A 546 34.52 19.92 -59.31
N TYR A 547 33.62 19.00 -59.61
CA TYR A 547 33.57 17.68 -58.99
C TYR A 547 34.99 17.10 -58.83
N THR A 548 35.46 16.97 -57.59
CA THR A 548 36.76 16.36 -57.30
C THR A 548 36.78 14.90 -57.79
N PRO A 549 37.93 14.35 -58.26
CA PRO A 549 38.08 12.92 -58.61
C PRO A 549 37.55 11.96 -57.53
N ALA A 550 37.59 12.38 -56.27
CA ALA A 550 37.01 11.67 -55.12
C ALA A 550 35.48 11.46 -55.20
N LEU A 551 34.73 12.38 -55.83
CA LEU A 551 33.30 12.24 -56.11
C LEU A 551 33.07 11.12 -57.13
N ILE A 552 33.79 11.18 -58.25
CA ILE A 552 33.68 10.19 -59.33
C ILE A 552 34.00 8.82 -58.76
N GLU A 553 35.06 8.70 -57.95
CA GLU A 553 35.42 7.43 -57.32
C GLU A 553 34.37 6.93 -56.30
N ALA A 554 33.79 7.82 -55.49
CA ALA A 554 32.75 7.47 -54.52
C ALA A 554 31.44 7.03 -55.18
N LEU A 555 31.00 7.74 -56.21
CA LEU A 555 29.82 7.41 -57.01
C LEU A 555 30.04 6.10 -57.78
N THR A 556 31.25 5.88 -58.31
CA THR A 556 31.60 4.62 -59.01
C THR A 556 31.61 3.44 -58.03
N ARG A 557 32.14 3.61 -56.80
CA ARG A 557 32.11 2.56 -55.76
C ARG A 557 30.68 2.27 -55.28
N GLN A 558 29.83 3.29 -55.10
CA GLN A 558 28.46 3.08 -54.64
C GLN A 558 27.57 2.48 -55.73
N ALA A 559 27.72 2.91 -56.98
CA ALA A 559 27.07 2.29 -58.14
C ALA A 559 27.48 0.82 -58.26
N ALA A 560 28.77 0.49 -58.14
CA ALA A 560 29.23 -0.90 -58.11
C ALA A 560 28.66 -1.71 -56.94
N THR A 561 28.54 -1.11 -55.74
CA THR A 561 27.98 -1.78 -54.54
C THR A 561 26.46 -1.98 -54.63
N LEU A 562 25.74 -1.06 -55.26
CA LEU A 562 24.29 -1.14 -55.49
C LEU A 562 23.97 -2.15 -56.59
N VAL A 563 24.73 -2.16 -57.70
CA VAL A 563 24.65 -3.16 -58.78
C VAL A 563 24.95 -4.58 -58.27
N PHE A 564 25.89 -4.72 -57.33
CA PHE A 564 26.21 -5.99 -56.68
C PHE A 564 25.17 -6.46 -55.66
N LYS A 565 24.35 -5.55 -55.10
CA LYS A 565 23.26 -5.90 -54.16
C LYS A 565 21.90 -6.05 -54.82
N SER A 566 21.64 -5.37 -55.95
CA SER A 566 20.42 -5.51 -56.74
C SER A 566 20.34 -6.84 -57.50
N SER A 567 21.45 -7.57 -57.62
CA SER A 567 21.48 -8.96 -58.11
C SER A 567 20.92 -9.98 -57.11
N GLN A 568 20.59 -9.58 -55.86
CA GLN A 568 20.13 -10.51 -54.82
C GLN A 568 18.81 -10.18 -54.09
N GLN A 569 18.15 -9.01 -54.24
CA GLN A 569 16.79 -8.82 -53.68
C GLN A 569 16.03 -7.59 -54.24
N SER A 570 14.69 -7.65 -54.11
CA SER A 570 13.64 -6.88 -54.83
C SER A 570 13.68 -5.35 -54.73
N LEU A 571 13.68 -4.73 -55.92
CA LEU A 571 13.05 -3.49 -56.44
C LEU A 571 12.62 -2.27 -55.59
N ASP A 572 12.69 -2.24 -54.27
CA ASP A 572 12.22 -1.07 -53.48
C ASP A 572 13.30 0.02 -53.28
N LYS A 573 14.53 -0.22 -53.75
CA LYS A 573 15.65 0.75 -53.74
C LYS A 573 15.82 1.55 -55.03
N SER A 574 14.87 1.42 -55.96
CA SER A 574 14.86 2.14 -57.23
C SER A 574 14.55 3.64 -57.05
N GLN A 575 13.82 4.02 -56.00
CA GLN A 575 13.57 5.43 -55.66
C GLN A 575 14.82 6.17 -55.18
N ASP A 576 15.68 5.55 -54.35
CA ASP A 576 16.93 6.17 -53.90
C ASP A 576 17.91 6.40 -55.06
N LEU A 577 18.00 5.46 -56.00
CA LEU A 577 18.77 5.60 -57.24
C LEU A 577 18.23 6.73 -58.12
N LEU A 578 16.91 6.80 -58.31
CA LEU A 578 16.26 7.90 -59.03
C LEU A 578 16.46 9.26 -58.34
N GLN A 579 16.47 9.30 -57.01
CA GLN A 579 16.72 10.53 -56.25
C GLN A 579 18.18 10.98 -56.37
N ILE A 580 19.14 10.05 -56.34
CA ILE A 580 20.56 10.31 -56.59
C ILE A 580 20.79 10.81 -58.03
N VAL A 581 20.17 10.17 -59.02
CA VAL A 581 20.25 10.59 -60.44
C VAL A 581 19.57 11.94 -60.66
N LYS A 582 18.45 12.21 -59.98
CA LYS A 582 17.75 13.50 -60.07
C LYS A 582 18.57 14.63 -59.44
N ILE A 583 19.14 14.41 -58.26
CA ILE A 583 20.04 15.37 -57.58
C ILE A 583 21.32 15.57 -58.41
N TRP A 584 21.86 14.50 -59.01
CA TRP A 584 22.96 14.60 -59.97
C TRP A 584 22.56 15.49 -61.14
N ASN A 585 21.46 15.21 -61.84
CA ASN A 585 21.01 15.97 -63.01
C ASN A 585 20.72 17.45 -62.70
N ASP A 586 20.09 17.73 -61.54
CA ASP A 586 19.82 19.09 -61.07
C ASP A 586 21.14 19.84 -60.76
N SER A 587 22.18 19.14 -60.27
CA SER A 587 23.49 19.73 -59.93
C SER A 587 24.42 20.02 -61.12
N ILE A 588 24.20 19.37 -62.28
CA ILE A 588 24.94 19.67 -63.54
C ILE A 588 24.23 20.67 -64.45
N GLY A 589 23.05 21.18 -64.05
CA GLY A 589 22.30 22.16 -64.86
C GLY A 589 21.76 21.61 -66.18
N VAL A 590 21.48 20.31 -66.24
CA VAL A 590 20.91 19.67 -67.44
C VAL A 590 19.40 19.64 -67.31
N SER A 591 18.71 20.63 -67.88
CA SER A 591 17.27 20.49 -68.16
C SER A 591 17.11 19.64 -69.41
N GLU A 592 16.89 18.33 -69.25
CA GLU A 592 15.91 17.55 -70.02
C GLU A 592 16.05 16.05 -69.74
N THR A 593 14.89 15.44 -69.55
CA THR A 593 14.64 14.02 -69.37
C THR A 593 14.80 13.26 -70.68
N VAL A 594 15.96 12.68 -70.98
CA VAL A 594 16.07 11.66 -72.04
C VAL A 594 17.09 10.58 -71.65
N GLU A 595 16.64 9.33 -71.76
CA GLU A 595 17.42 8.08 -71.85
C GLU A 595 18.23 7.59 -70.63
N VAL A 596 17.52 7.13 -69.59
CA VAL A 596 18.00 6.03 -68.72
C VAL A 596 16.87 5.00 -68.50
N ARG A 597 16.24 4.56 -69.60
CA ARG A 597 15.21 3.51 -69.55
C ARG A 597 15.57 2.22 -70.27
N GLU A 598 16.67 2.15 -71.03
CA GLU A 598 16.97 0.95 -71.82
C GLU A 598 18.13 0.08 -71.34
N GLU A 599 18.99 0.51 -70.39
CA GLU A 599 20.07 -0.35 -69.87
C GLU A 599 19.78 -1.08 -68.54
N VAL A 600 18.53 -1.07 -68.06
CA VAL A 600 18.12 -1.79 -66.83
C VAL A 600 17.25 -3.02 -67.12
N ARG A 601 17.21 -3.51 -68.37
CA ARG A 601 16.42 -4.70 -68.74
C ARG A 601 17.16 -5.81 -69.48
N SER A 602 18.49 -5.80 -69.54
CA SER A 602 19.27 -6.96 -70.00
C SER A 602 20.01 -7.65 -68.88
#